data_AF-A0A8S9C0C5-F1
#
_entry.id   AF-A0A8S9C0C5-F1
#
_cell.length_a   1.000
_cell.length_b   1.000
_cell.length_c   1.000
_cell.angle_alpha   90.00
_cell.angle_beta   90.00
_cell.angle_gamma   90.00
#
_symmetry.space_group_name_H-M   'P 1'
#
loop_
_entity.id
_entity.type
_entity.pdbx_description
1 polymer ?
#
loop_
_entity_poly.entity_id
_entity_poly.type
_entity_poly.pdbx_seq_one_letter_code
_entity_poly.pdbx_strand_id
1 'polypeptide(L)'
;MSTQNLPPINHFIQPSLIIASSLMGLLGISGGIYGLTNPRFFATTLGIPFTMASPSASTDEAYISFIAARNLGSGFALLTLLATGQRKAVGTVLMTGVVVAWVDAWICGMFWKEEKGVEVEVSAEDKAKEKEGKVKARNHAIMGAGFGLLGLGMWWVN
;
A
#
# COMPACT_ATOMS: atom_id res chain seq x y z
N MET A 1 -0.61 -39.36 -36.66
CA MET A 1 -1.15 -38.69 -35.45
C MET A 1 -0.33 -37.43 -35.24
N SER A 2 -0.92 -36.26 -35.47
CA SER A 2 -0.25 -34.97 -35.30
C SER A 2 -0.46 -34.51 -33.86
N THR A 3 0.61 -34.40 -33.08
CA THR A 3 0.55 -33.87 -31.71
C THR A 3 0.32 -32.36 -31.80
N GLN A 4 -0.88 -31.89 -31.45
CA GLN A 4 -1.13 -30.46 -31.30
C GLN A 4 -0.32 -29.95 -30.10
N ASN A 5 0.74 -29.20 -30.39
CA ASN A 5 1.48 -28.43 -29.39
C ASN A 5 0.55 -27.31 -28.89
N LEU A 6 -0.03 -27.52 -27.71
CA LEU A 6 -0.69 -26.44 -26.99
C LEU A 6 0.34 -25.34 -26.71
N PRO A 7 -0.04 -24.05 -26.87
CA PRO A 7 0.85 -22.96 -26.54
C PRO A 7 1.21 -23.04 -25.05
N PRO A 8 2.47 -22.75 -24.68
CA PRO A 8 2.90 -22.78 -23.29
C PRO A 8 2.06 -21.81 -22.46
N ILE A 9 1.61 -22.28 -21.28
CA ILE A 9 0.74 -21.56 -20.32
C ILE A 9 1.24 -20.12 -20.02
N ASN A 10 2.55 -19.88 -20.19
CA ASN A 10 3.21 -18.59 -20.01
C ASN A 10 2.62 -17.45 -20.85
N HIS A 11 1.96 -17.75 -21.98
CA HIS A 11 1.43 -16.70 -22.88
C HIS A 11 0.26 -15.91 -22.27
N PHE A 12 -0.51 -16.49 -21.34
CA PHE A 12 -1.66 -15.82 -20.71
C PHE A 12 -1.32 -15.16 -19.37
N ILE A 13 -0.40 -15.75 -18.61
CA ILE A 13 -0.06 -15.26 -17.26
C ILE A 13 0.73 -13.96 -17.33
N GLN A 14 1.66 -13.86 -18.28
CA GLN A 14 2.59 -12.74 -18.36
C GLN A 14 1.90 -11.39 -18.66
N PRO A 15 0.96 -11.28 -19.64
CA PRO A 15 0.23 -10.03 -19.86
C PRO A 15 -0.58 -9.59 -18.65
N SER A 16 -1.24 -10.52 -17.97
CA SER A 16 -2.04 -10.21 -16.76
C SER A 16 -1.18 -9.65 -15.63
N LEU A 17 0.00 -10.23 -15.39
CA LEU A 17 0.93 -9.73 -14.37
C LEU A 17 1.48 -8.35 -14.70
N ILE A 18 1.77 -8.09 -15.98
CA ILE A 18 2.24 -6.77 -16.45
C ILE A 18 1.13 -5.72 -16.26
N ILE A 19 -0.10 -6.02 -16.68
CA ILE A 19 -1.25 -5.11 -16.53
C ILE A 19 -1.47 -4.80 -15.06
N ALA A 20 -1.54 -5.83 -14.22
CA ALA A 20 -1.73 -5.64 -12.78
C ALA A 20 -0.59 -4.81 -12.16
N SER A 21 0.67 -5.13 -12.46
CA SER A 21 1.81 -4.37 -11.94
C SER A 21 1.80 -2.91 -12.42
N SER A 22 1.35 -2.66 -13.66
CA SER A 22 1.23 -1.31 -14.22
C SER A 22 0.14 -0.51 -13.51
N LEU A 23 -1.02 -1.13 -13.26
CA LEU A 23 -2.10 -0.52 -12.47
C LEU A 23 -1.64 -0.17 -11.06
N MET A 24 -0.85 -1.05 -10.42
CA MET A 24 -0.29 -0.78 -9.09
C MET A 24 0.70 0.40 -9.11
N GLY A 25 1.54 0.49 -10.13
CA GLY A 25 2.46 1.62 -10.30
C GLY A 25 1.71 2.94 -10.45
N LEU A 26 0.65 2.95 -11.26
CA LEU A 26 -0.22 4.10 -11.45
C LEU A 26 -0.98 4.48 -10.16
N LEU A 27 -1.44 3.51 -9.38
CA LEU A 27 -2.05 3.74 -8.08
C LEU A 27 -1.06 4.35 -7.07
N GLY A 28 0.19 3.89 -7.06
CA GLY A 28 1.24 4.48 -6.22
C GLY A 28 1.51 5.94 -6.57
N ILE A 29 1.57 6.25 -7.88
CA ILE A 29 1.76 7.62 -8.36
C ILE A 29 0.55 8.51 -8.01
N SER A 30 -0.66 8.06 -8.34
CA SER A 30 -1.87 8.86 -8.09
C SER A 30 -2.11 9.07 -6.60
N GLY A 31 -1.92 8.03 -5.78
CA GLY A 31 -1.98 8.12 -4.33
C GLY A 31 -0.92 9.05 -3.74
N GLY A 32 0.31 9.03 -4.28
CA GLY A 32 1.38 9.94 -3.88
C GLY A 32 1.09 11.40 -4.24
N ILE A 33 0.61 11.68 -5.46
CA ILE A 33 0.19 13.04 -5.86
C ILE A 33 -0.97 13.53 -5.00
N TYR A 34 -1.96 12.66 -4.75
CA TYR A 34 -3.09 13.00 -3.89
C TYR A 34 -2.66 13.31 -2.45
N GLY A 35 -1.74 12.52 -1.88
CA GLY A 35 -1.21 12.76 -0.53
C GLY A 35 -0.34 14.02 -0.43
N LEU A 36 0.37 14.41 -1.49
CA LEU A 36 1.13 15.66 -1.53
C LEU A 36 0.24 16.89 -1.67
N THR A 37 -0.85 16.80 -2.43
CA THR A 37 -1.78 17.92 -2.65
C THR A 37 -2.78 18.08 -1.50
N ASN A 38 -3.17 16.99 -0.85
CA ASN A 38 -4.20 16.95 0.19
C ASN A 38 -3.81 16.00 1.35
N PRO A 39 -2.73 16.30 2.09
CA PRO A 39 -2.18 15.38 3.11
C PRO A 39 -3.21 15.01 4.18
N ARG A 40 -4.06 15.95 4.58
CA ARG A 40 -5.10 15.72 5.60
C ARG A 40 -6.14 14.67 5.18
N PHE A 41 -6.65 14.78 3.96
CA PHE A 41 -7.61 13.80 3.42
C PHE A 41 -6.96 12.44 3.14
N PHE A 42 -5.68 12.45 2.78
CA PHE A 42 -4.93 11.22 2.62
C PHE A 42 -4.73 10.49 3.95
N ALA A 43 -4.43 11.22 5.03
CA ALA A 43 -4.30 10.65 6.38
C ALA A 43 -5.59 9.95 6.84
N THR A 44 -6.75 10.59 6.63
CA THR A 44 -8.05 10.02 7.02
C THR A 44 -8.40 8.77 6.22
N THR A 45 -8.00 8.72 4.94
CA THR A 45 -8.16 7.54 4.08
C THR A 45 -7.31 6.37 4.58
N LEU A 46 -6.08 6.65 5.03
CA LEU A 46 -5.18 5.65 5.61
C LEU A 46 -5.53 5.28 7.06
N GLY A 47 -6.42 6.03 7.70
CA GLY A 47 -6.79 5.82 9.10
C GLY A 47 -5.69 6.22 10.09
N ILE A 48 -4.79 7.12 9.69
CA ILE A 48 -3.76 7.67 10.57
C ILE A 48 -4.45 8.70 11.49
N PRO A 49 -4.42 8.52 12.82
CA PRO A 49 -5.02 9.48 13.75
C PRO A 49 -4.30 10.82 13.61
N PHE A 50 -5.06 11.89 13.37
CA PHE A 50 -4.54 13.24 13.18
C PHE A 50 -5.17 14.16 14.21
N THR A 51 -4.38 14.66 15.16
CA THR A 51 -4.87 15.57 16.19
C THR A 51 -4.89 16.99 15.62
N MET A 52 -6.04 17.45 15.14
CA MET A 52 -6.19 18.77 14.48
C MET A 52 -5.85 19.98 15.38
N ALA A 53 -5.69 19.76 16.69
CA ALA A 53 -5.44 20.81 17.68
C ALA A 53 -4.01 20.81 18.25
N SER A 54 -3.12 19.92 17.79
CA SER A 54 -1.77 19.83 18.36
C SER A 54 -0.83 20.91 17.82
N PRO A 55 0.04 21.53 18.65
CA PRO A 55 1.11 22.42 18.19
C PRO A 55 2.13 21.72 17.25
N SER A 56 2.06 20.39 17.11
CA SER A 56 2.87 19.58 16.18
C SER A 56 2.31 19.44 14.77
N ALA A 57 1.19 20.09 14.42
CA ALA A 57 0.49 19.89 13.15
C ALA A 57 1.38 20.01 11.89
N SER A 58 2.42 20.85 11.93
CA SER A 58 3.40 20.98 10.84
C SER A 58 4.31 19.75 10.66
N THR A 59 4.64 19.07 11.76
CA THR A 59 5.47 17.84 11.75
C THR A 59 4.65 16.66 11.26
N ASP A 60 3.38 16.60 11.65
CA ASP A 60 2.46 15.54 11.24
C ASP A 60 2.12 15.67 9.73
N GLU A 61 1.94 16.90 9.23
CA GLU A 61 1.78 17.14 7.78
C GLU A 61 3.04 16.76 7.00
N ALA A 62 4.24 17.11 7.49
CA ALA A 62 5.50 16.73 6.85
C ALA A 62 5.68 15.21 6.78
N TYR A 63 5.30 14.49 7.85
CA TYR A 63 5.33 13.03 7.88
C TYR A 63 4.40 12.41 6.82
N ILE A 64 3.18 12.92 6.69
CA ILE A 64 2.25 12.45 5.66
C ILE A 64 2.78 12.75 4.25
N SER A 65 3.31 13.95 4.02
CA SER A 65 3.90 14.30 2.73
C SER A 65 5.08 13.39 2.38
N PHE A 66 5.87 12.96 3.37
CA PHE A 66 6.93 11.97 3.18
C PHE A 66 6.38 10.60 2.76
N ILE A 67 5.33 10.10 3.42
CA ILE A 67 4.64 8.85 3.01
C ILE A 67 4.11 8.98 1.57
N ALA A 68 3.50 10.11 1.24
CA ALA A 68 2.98 10.37 -0.10
C ALA A 68 4.11 10.38 -1.15
N ALA A 69 5.24 11.02 -0.86
CA ALA A 69 6.42 11.02 -1.72
C ALA A 69 7.00 9.61 -1.92
N ARG A 70 6.98 8.76 -0.88
CA ARG A 70 7.39 7.35 -0.97
C ARG A 70 6.50 6.55 -1.91
N ASN A 71 5.18 6.73 -1.83
CA ASN A 71 4.23 6.07 -2.74
C ASN A 71 4.44 6.50 -4.19
N LEU A 72 4.67 7.80 -4.39
CA LEU A 72 5.01 8.37 -5.69
C LEU A 72 6.29 7.75 -6.27
N GLY A 73 7.38 7.75 -5.49
CA GLY A 73 8.66 7.18 -5.91
C GLY A 73 8.58 5.68 -6.18
N SER A 74 7.87 4.93 -5.34
CA SER A 74 7.66 3.48 -5.53
C SER A 74 6.86 3.19 -6.81
N GLY A 75 5.83 3.99 -7.10
CA GLY A 75 5.05 3.87 -8.32
C GLY A 75 5.87 4.15 -9.58
N PHE A 76 6.69 5.20 -9.57
CA PHE A 76 7.62 5.47 -10.67
C PHE A 76 8.65 4.36 -10.85
N ALA A 77 9.30 3.91 -9.77
CA ALA A 77 10.26 2.81 -9.83
C ALA A 77 9.63 1.55 -10.44
N LEU A 78 8.41 1.20 -10.04
CA LEU A 78 7.70 0.04 -10.57
C LEU A 78 7.44 0.16 -12.08
N LEU A 79 6.94 1.31 -12.54
CA LEU A 79 6.68 1.55 -13.96
C LEU A 79 7.97 1.57 -14.80
N THR A 80 9.04 2.18 -14.29
CA THR A 80 10.34 2.19 -14.97
C THR A 80 10.93 0.78 -15.09
N LEU A 81 10.84 -0.04 -14.04
CA LEU A 81 11.32 -1.43 -14.07
C LEU A 81 10.48 -2.30 -15.03
N LEU A 82 9.16 -2.06 -15.11
CA LEU A 82 8.29 -2.70 -16.09
C LEU A 82 8.66 -2.30 -17.52
N ALA A 83 8.87 -0.99 -17.77
CA ALA A 83 9.22 -0.46 -19.09
C ALA A 83 10.59 -0.97 -19.59
N THR A 84 11.53 -1.20 -18.68
CA THR A 84 12.85 -1.78 -18.99
C THR A 84 12.84 -3.32 -19.07
N GLY A 85 11.70 -3.96 -18.84
CA GLY A 85 11.56 -5.42 -18.91
C GLY A 85 12.21 -6.18 -17.74
N GLN A 86 12.61 -5.50 -16.66
CA GLN A 86 13.30 -6.11 -15.51
C GLN A 86 12.30 -6.76 -14.54
N ARG A 87 11.65 -7.85 -14.96
CA ARG A 87 10.54 -8.49 -14.22
C ARG A 87 10.91 -9.01 -12.83
N LYS A 88 12.12 -9.54 -12.67
CA LYS A 88 12.63 -9.97 -11.35
C LYS A 88 12.76 -8.78 -10.38
N ALA A 89 13.22 -7.63 -10.87
CA ALA A 89 13.31 -6.41 -10.07
C ALA A 89 11.92 -5.86 -9.72
N VAL A 90 10.94 -5.97 -10.63
CA VAL A 90 9.53 -5.66 -10.33
C VAL A 90 9.00 -6.56 -9.20
N GLY A 91 9.28 -7.86 -9.27
CA GLY A 91 8.91 -8.83 -8.24
C GLY A 91 9.49 -8.48 -6.86
N THR A 92 10.76 -8.11 -6.78
CA THR A 92 11.38 -7.70 -5.50
C THR A 92 10.82 -6.40 -4.95
N VAL A 93 10.54 -5.41 -5.80
CA VAL A 93 9.92 -4.15 -5.35
C VAL A 93 8.53 -4.42 -4.76
N LEU A 94 7.72 -5.26 -5.42
CA LEU A 94 6.40 -5.65 -4.92
C LEU A 94 6.48 -6.41 -3.60
N MET A 95 7.43 -7.34 -3.46
CA MET A 95 7.71 -8.05 -2.21
C MET A 95 8.12 -7.12 -1.08
N THR A 96 9.00 -6.18 -1.38
CA THR A 96 9.43 -5.17 -0.42
C THR A 96 8.23 -4.32 0.02
N GLY A 97 7.34 -3.98 -0.91
CA GLY A 97 6.07 -3.31 -0.61
C GLY A 97 5.18 -4.04 0.40
N VAL A 98 5.20 -5.38 0.44
CA VAL A 98 4.49 -6.17 1.47
C VAL A 98 5.06 -5.90 2.85
N VAL A 99 6.40 -5.96 2.98
CA VAL A 99 7.08 -5.72 4.26
C VAL A 99 6.76 -4.32 4.76
N VAL A 100 6.78 -3.34 3.84
CA VAL A 100 6.41 -1.96 4.11
C VAL A 100 4.97 -1.85 4.62
N ALA A 101 4.00 -2.41 3.90
CA ALA A 101 2.60 -2.37 4.31
C ALA A 101 2.37 -3.01 5.68
N TRP A 102 3.14 -4.05 6.00
CA TRP A 102 3.04 -4.74 7.28
C TRP A 102 3.62 -3.91 8.44
N VAL A 103 4.77 -3.27 8.21
CA VAL A 103 5.38 -2.34 9.17
C VAL A 103 4.48 -1.12 9.39
N ASP A 104 3.91 -0.55 8.32
CA ASP A 104 2.99 0.58 8.43
C ASP A 104 1.74 0.19 9.24
N ALA A 105 1.15 -0.99 8.98
CA ALA A 105 0.03 -1.50 9.77
C ALA A 105 0.39 -1.76 11.24
N TRP A 106 1.60 -2.26 11.51
CA TRP A 106 2.11 -2.47 12.86
C TRP A 106 2.25 -1.14 13.62
N ILE A 107 2.87 -0.14 13.00
CA ILE A 107 3.06 1.19 13.58
C ILE A 107 1.70 1.84 13.89
N CYS A 108 0.75 1.81 12.96
CA CYS A 108 -0.61 2.30 13.21
C CYS A 108 -1.29 1.59 14.39
N GLY A 109 -1.06 0.29 14.56
CA GLY A 109 -1.56 -0.48 15.69
C GLY A 109 -0.94 -0.10 17.03
N MET A 110 0.31 0.37 17.06
CA MET A 110 0.97 0.84 18.28
C MET A 110 0.40 2.18 18.74
N PHE A 111 0.30 3.16 17.85
CA PHE A 111 -0.24 4.49 18.19
C PHE A 111 -1.70 4.42 18.67
N TRP A 112 -2.49 3.49 18.12
CA TRP A 112 -3.87 3.27 18.58
C TRP A 112 -3.97 2.75 20.03
N LYS A 113 -2.94 2.04 20.53
CA LYS A 113 -2.95 1.53 21.92
C LYS A 113 -2.61 2.62 22.93
N GLU A 114 -1.84 3.62 22.55
CA GLU A 114 -1.35 4.67 23.45
C GLU A 114 -2.47 5.62 23.90
N GLU A 115 -3.46 5.89 23.03
CA GLU A 115 -4.67 6.66 23.40
C GLU A 115 -5.52 5.97 24.49
N LYS A 116 -5.38 4.66 24.71
CA LYS A 116 -6.14 3.91 25.72
C LYS A 116 -5.61 4.05 27.14
N GLY A 117 -4.47 4.72 27.34
CA GLY A 117 -3.88 4.96 28.67
C GLY A 117 -4.61 6.01 29.50
N VAL A 118 -5.52 6.77 28.90
CA VAL A 118 -6.40 7.72 29.59
C VAL A 118 -7.80 7.10 29.59
N GLU A 119 -8.27 6.62 30.74
CA GLU A 119 -9.65 6.17 30.93
C GLU A 119 -10.61 7.36 30.82
N VAL A 120 -10.75 7.91 29.62
CA VAL A 120 -11.89 8.75 29.26
C VAL A 120 -13.02 7.80 28.97
N GLU A 121 -14.19 8.06 29.57
CA GLU A 121 -15.42 7.31 29.34
C GLU A 121 -15.71 7.27 27.82
N VAL A 122 -15.32 6.16 27.18
CA VAL A 122 -15.31 6.04 25.72
C VAL A 122 -16.75 6.03 25.23
N SER A 123 -17.17 7.15 24.64
CA SER A 123 -18.49 7.33 24.02
C SER A 123 -18.77 6.21 23.02
N ALA A 124 -20.04 5.87 22.83
CA ALA A 124 -20.44 4.86 21.84
C ALA A 124 -19.96 5.19 20.42
N GLU A 125 -19.81 6.49 20.10
CA GLU A 125 -19.24 6.97 18.83
C GLU A 125 -17.76 6.58 18.65
N ASP A 126 -16.96 6.65 19.72
CA ASP A 126 -15.53 6.33 19.65
C ASP A 126 -15.30 4.84 19.46
N LYS A 127 -16.17 3.99 20.04
CA LYS A 127 -16.19 2.54 19.77
C LYS A 127 -16.54 2.21 18.31
N ALA A 128 -17.38 3.02 17.66
CA ALA A 128 -17.71 2.84 16.26
C ALA A 128 -16.51 3.21 15.36
N LYS A 129 -15.85 4.33 15.64
CA LYS A 129 -14.61 4.75 14.94
C LYS A 129 -13.47 3.73 15.13
N GLU A 130 -13.35 3.13 16.32
CA GLU A 130 -12.37 2.07 16.57
C GLU A 130 -12.61 0.84 15.68
N LYS A 131 -13.86 0.40 15.55
CA LYS A 131 -14.19 -0.73 14.68
C LYS A 131 -13.85 -0.40 13.22
N GLU A 132 -14.13 0.81 12.78
CA GLU A 132 -13.81 1.26 11.43
C GLU A 132 -12.29 1.28 11.17
N GLY A 133 -11.50 1.83 12.10
CA GLY A 133 -10.03 1.85 12.01
C GLY A 133 -9.43 0.44 11.91
N LYS A 134 -9.91 -0.50 12.74
CA LYS A 134 -9.48 -1.91 12.68
C LYS A 134 -9.82 -2.59 11.35
N VAL A 135 -10.98 -2.29 10.78
CA VAL A 135 -11.37 -2.83 9.47
C VAL A 135 -10.47 -2.27 8.37
N LYS A 136 -10.17 -0.96 8.39
CA LYS A 136 -9.26 -0.32 7.44
C LYS A 136 -7.85 -0.92 7.51
N ALA A 137 -7.29 -1.05 8.71
CA ALA A 137 -5.97 -1.66 8.92
C ALA A 137 -5.90 -3.10 8.38
N ARG A 138 -6.94 -3.91 8.66
CA ARG A 138 -7.04 -5.27 8.13
C ARG A 138 -7.11 -5.29 6.60
N ASN A 139 -7.92 -4.42 6.00
CA ASN A 139 -8.03 -4.33 4.55
C ASN A 139 -6.70 -3.93 3.91
N HIS A 140 -5.94 -3.03 4.55
CA HIS A 140 -4.60 -2.65 4.10
C HIS A 140 -3.62 -3.84 4.13
N ALA A 141 -3.64 -4.64 5.20
CA ALA A 141 -2.81 -5.85 5.28
C ALA A 141 -3.19 -6.90 4.21
N ILE A 142 -4.49 -7.08 3.94
CA ILE A 142 -4.98 -7.98 2.88
C ILE A 142 -4.50 -7.51 1.50
N MET A 143 -4.60 -6.20 1.22
CA MET A 143 -4.05 -5.63 -0.02
C MET A 143 -2.54 -5.89 -0.11
N GLY A 144 -1.81 -5.68 0.99
CA GLY A 144 -0.40 -6.05 1.15
C GLY A 144 -0.09 -7.48 0.72
N ALA A 145 -0.84 -8.45 1.22
CA ALA A 145 -0.68 -9.85 0.84
C ALA A 145 -0.94 -10.10 -0.66
N GLY A 146 -1.96 -9.44 -1.23
CA GLY A 146 -2.25 -9.48 -2.67
C GLY A 146 -1.08 -8.97 -3.52
N PHE A 147 -0.44 -7.87 -3.11
CA PHE A 147 0.78 -7.38 -3.76
C PHE A 147 1.93 -8.39 -3.69
N GLY A 148 2.07 -9.08 -2.57
CA GLY A 148 3.04 -10.16 -2.40
C GLY A 148 2.81 -11.27 -3.41
N LEU A 149 1.58 -11.79 -3.51
CA LEU A 149 1.29 -12.84 -4.48
C LEU A 149 1.60 -12.41 -5.93
N LEU A 150 1.29 -11.15 -6.27
CA LEU A 150 1.65 -10.58 -7.58
C LEU A 150 3.17 -10.54 -7.80
N GLY A 151 3.92 -10.08 -6.80
CA GLY A 151 5.38 -10.02 -6.82
C GLY A 151 6.01 -11.41 -6.95
N LEU A 152 5.45 -12.41 -6.28
CA LEU A 152 5.91 -13.80 -6.35
C LEU A 152 5.71 -14.35 -7.77
N GLY A 153 4.53 -14.09 -8.35
CA GLY A 153 4.22 -14.45 -9.73
C GLY A 153 5.20 -13.80 -10.71
N MET A 154 5.47 -12.50 -10.56
CA MET A 154 6.44 -11.79 -11.40
C MET A 154 7.88 -12.30 -11.24
N TRP A 155 8.26 -12.75 -10.05
CA TRP A 155 9.57 -13.35 -9.79
C TRP A 155 9.72 -14.73 -10.46
N TRP A 156 8.64 -15.52 -10.49
CA TRP A 156 8.65 -16.91 -10.93
C TRP A 156 8.41 -17.09 -12.44
N VAL A 157 7.68 -16.18 -13.09
CA VAL A 157 7.29 -16.26 -14.51
C VAL A 157 8.43 -15.84 -15.46
N ASN A 158 9.66 -16.24 -15.16
CA ASN A 158 10.85 -15.87 -15.92
C ASN A 158 11.65 -17.07 -16.41
#